data_AF-A0A2Z5ELS0-F1
#
_entry.id   AF-A0A2Z5ELS0-F1
#
_cell.length_a   1.000
_cell.length_b   1.000
_cell.length_c   1.000
_cell.angle_alpha   90.00
_cell.angle_beta   90.00
_cell.angle_gamma   90.00
#
_symmetry.space_group_name_H-M   'P 1'
#
loop_
_entity.id
_entity.type
_entity.pdbx_description
1 polymer ?
#
loop_
_entity_poly.entity_id
_entity_poly.type
_entity_poly.pdbx_seq_one_letter_code
_entity_poly.pdbx_strand_id
1 'polypeptide(L)' 'MAKSLDAEMAAIEAEERKLAERRKAHFAKLRDAAIGTVEKAGLLKLPLDRLEQIMAAVKTLGVDEVEKRLKA' A
#
# COMPACT_ATOMS: atom_id res chain seq x y z
N MET A 1 18.55 39.00 11.96
CA MET A 1 18.73 37.60 12.40
C MET A 1 17.39 36.92 12.69
N ALA A 2 16.44 37.51 13.42
CA ALA A 2 15.10 36.90 13.60
C ALA A 2 14.40 36.56 12.28
N LYS A 3 14.32 37.51 11.33
CA LYS A 3 13.71 37.31 10.00
C LYS A 3 14.35 36.19 9.16
N SER A 4 15.63 35.85 9.38
CA SER A 4 16.29 34.77 8.62
C SER A 4 16.01 33.40 9.22
N LEU A 5 15.87 33.30 10.55
CA LEU A 5 15.50 32.06 11.23
C LEU A 5 14.02 31.72 11.02
N ASP A 6 13.13 32.70 11.03
CA ASP A 6 11.71 32.50 10.73
C ASP A 6 11.50 32.03 9.28
N ALA A 7 12.28 32.58 8.35
CA ALA A 7 12.26 32.16 6.95
C ALA A 7 12.81 30.74 6.76
N GLU A 8 13.84 30.36 7.52
CA GLU A 8 14.40 29.01 7.52
C GLU A 8 13.39 27.99 8.07
N MET A 9 12.72 28.29 9.18
CA MET A 9 11.65 27.45 9.72
C MET A 9 10.48 27.29 8.73
N ALA A 10 10.05 28.38 8.08
CA ALA A 10 8.99 28.32 7.07
C ALA A 10 9.39 27.47 5.85
N ALA A 11 10.66 27.50 5.44
CA ALA A 11 11.18 26.66 4.37
C ALA A 11 11.16 25.18 4.76
N ILE A 12 11.61 24.85 5.98
CA ILE A 12 11.58 23.49 6.52
C ILE A 12 10.14 22.96 6.56
N GLU A 13 9.20 23.73 7.11
CA GLU A 13 7.79 23.31 7.16
C GLU A 13 7.19 23.07 5.76
N ALA A 14 7.55 23.90 4.79
CA ALA A 14 7.11 23.72 3.40
C ALA A 14 7.69 22.45 2.78
N GLU A 15 8.96 22.14 3.06
CA GLU A 15 9.60 20.89 2.61
C GLU A 15 9.00 19.66 3.29
N GLU A 16 8.71 19.73 4.59
CA GLU A 16 8.04 18.65 5.33
C GLU A 16 6.66 18.34 4.75
N ARG A 17 5.87 19.37 4.43
CA ARG A 17 4.57 19.20 3.76
C ARG A 17 4.73 18.53 2.39
N LYS A 18 5.65 19.00 1.56
CA LYS A 18 5.93 18.38 0.25
C LYS A 18 6.38 16.94 0.40
N LEU A 19 7.21 16.62 1.39
CA LEU A 19 7.66 15.26 1.66
C LEU A 19 6.50 14.37 2.11
N ALA A 20 5.61 14.86 2.97
CA ALA A 20 4.42 14.14 3.41
C ALA A 20 3.49 13.83 2.22
N GLU A 21 3.25 14.79 1.33
CA GLU A 21 2.46 14.59 0.10
C GLU A 21 3.10 13.55 -0.83
N ARG A 22 4.41 13.63 -1.04
CA ARG A 22 5.14 12.64 -1.85
C ARG A 22 5.08 11.25 -1.25
N ARG A 23 5.17 11.11 0.08
CA ARG A 23 5.01 9.82 0.76
C ARG A 23 3.60 9.26 0.56
N LYS A 24 2.57 10.10 0.71
CA LYS A 24 1.18 9.71 0.44
C LYS A 24 0.99 9.21 -0.99
N ALA A 25 1.52 9.94 -1.98
CA ALA A 25 1.46 9.53 -3.38
C ALA A 25 2.22 8.22 -3.64
N HIS A 26 3.36 8.01 -2.98
CA HIS A 26 4.12 6.76 -3.07
C HIS A 26 3.34 5.57 -2.50
N PHE A 27 2.70 5.73 -1.34
CA PHE A 27 1.85 4.67 -0.77
C PHE A 27 0.65 4.33 -1.67
N ALA A 28 0.04 5.32 -2.32
CA ALA A 28 -1.01 5.07 -3.31
C ALA A 28 -0.48 4.23 -4.48
N LYS A 29 0.69 4.59 -5.05
CA LYS A 29 1.33 3.80 -6.12
C LYS A 29 1.68 2.37 -5.71
N LEU A 30 2.16 2.17 -4.47
CA LEU A 30 2.43 0.83 -3.95
C LEU A 30 1.15 -0.01 -3.85
N ARG A 31 0.06 0.61 -3.38
CA ARG A 31 -1.25 -0.05 -3.31
C ARG A 31 -1.75 -0.43 -4.71
N ASP A 32 -1.66 0.48 -5.66
CA ASP A 32 -2.10 0.23 -7.05
C ASP A 32 -1.26 -0.88 -7.70
N ALA A 33 0.05 -0.91 -7.46
CA ALA A 33 0.93 -1.98 -7.93
C ALA A 33 0.55 -3.34 -7.32
N ALA A 34 0.23 -3.38 -6.01
CA ALA A 34 -0.21 -4.60 -5.34
C ALA A 34 -1.55 -5.10 -5.91
N ILE A 35 -2.52 -4.20 -6.11
CA ILE A 35 -3.80 -4.52 -6.76
C ILE A 35 -3.57 -5.06 -8.18
N GLY A 36 -2.67 -4.43 -8.94
CA GLY A 36 -2.32 -4.89 -10.28
C GLY A 36 -1.75 -6.32 -10.32
N THR A 37 -0.98 -6.73 -9.30
CA THR A 37 -0.51 -8.11 -9.16
C THR A 37 -1.66 -9.09 -8.90
N VAL A 38 -2.59 -8.72 -8.02
CA VAL A 38 -3.80 -9.51 -7.71
C VAL A 38 -4.71 -9.64 -8.94
N GLU A 39 -4.85 -8.58 -9.72
CA GLU A 39 -5.63 -8.56 -10.96
C GLU A 39 -5.01 -9.44 -12.05
N LYS A 40 -3.68 -9.35 -12.23
CA LYS A 40 -2.94 -10.21 -13.17
C LYS A 40 -3.03 -11.69 -12.81
N ALA A 41 -3.06 -12.01 -11.51
CA ALA A 41 -3.31 -13.37 -11.03
C ALA A 41 -4.76 -13.85 -11.28
N GLY A 42 -5.65 -12.97 -11.76
CA GLY A 42 -7.04 -13.29 -12.10
C GLY A 42 -8.00 -13.29 -10.91
N LEU A 43 -7.53 -12.97 -9.69
CA LEU A 43 -8.37 -13.00 -8.49
C LEU A 43 -9.53 -12.00 -8.56
N LEU A 44 -9.32 -10.83 -9.17
CA LEU A 44 -10.37 -9.82 -9.36
C LEU A 44 -11.39 -10.18 -10.44
N LYS A 45 -11.18 -11.28 -11.19
CA LYS A 45 -12.12 -11.78 -12.19
C LYS A 45 -13.06 -12.86 -11.65
N LEU A 46 -12.85 -13.30 -10.41
CA LEU A 46 -13.69 -14.29 -9.76
C LEU A 46 -15.04 -13.68 -9.36
N PRO A 47 -16.12 -14.48 -9.34
CA PRO A 47 -17.33 -14.13 -8.62
C PRO A 47 -17.01 -13.73 -7.17
N LEU A 48 -17.70 -12.71 -6.66
CA LEU A 48 -17.40 -12.10 -5.36
C LEU A 48 -17.50 -13.12 -4.21
N ASP A 49 -18.52 -13.96 -4.21
CA ASP A 49 -18.74 -15.03 -3.25
C ASP A 49 -17.56 -16.02 -3.20
N ARG A 50 -17.04 -16.40 -4.37
CA ARG A 50 -15.86 -17.26 -4.45
C ARG A 50 -14.61 -16.56 -3.94
N LEU A 51 -14.42 -15.28 -4.26
CA LEU A 51 -13.29 -14.50 -3.75
C LEU A 51 -13.35 -14.38 -2.23
N GLU A 52 -14.51 -14.07 -1.66
CA GLU A 52 -14.73 -13.96 -0.21
C GLU A 52 -14.42 -15.29 0.50
N GLN A 53 -14.88 -16.42 -0.04
CA GLN A 53 -14.57 -17.74 0.51
C GLN A 53 -13.06 -18.03 0.50
N ILE A 54 -12.36 -17.71 -0.59
CA ILE A 54 -10.91 -17.88 -0.68
C ILE A 54 -10.20 -16.97 0.33
N MET A 55 -10.60 -15.71 0.44
CA MET A 55 -10.01 -14.77 1.41
C MET A 55 -10.28 -15.20 2.86
N ALA A 56 -11.46 -15.79 3.15
CA ALA A 56 -11.77 -16.36 4.46
C ALA A 56 -10.89 -17.58 4.78
N ALA A 57 -10.63 -18.44 3.78
CA ALA A 57 -9.71 -19.57 3.92
C ALA A 57 -8.27 -19.09 4.15
N VAL A 58 -7.81 -18.08 3.41
CA VAL A 58 -6.49 -17.45 3.62
C VAL A 58 -6.37 -16.86 5.02
N LYS A 59 -7.41 -16.15 5.50
CA LYS A 59 -7.45 -15.58 6.85
C LYS A 59 -7.39 -16.68 7.93
N THR A 60 -8.07 -17.79 7.72
CA THR A 60 -8.11 -18.92 8.65
C THR A 60 -6.78 -19.65 8.72
N LEU A 61 -6.11 -19.84 7.57
CA LEU A 61 -4.85 -20.58 7.48
C LEU A 61 -3.62 -19.73 7.84
N GLY A 62 -3.67 -18.42 7.57
CA GLY A 62 -2.51 -17.53 7.64
C GLY A 62 -1.69 -17.54 6.36
N VAL A 63 -1.09 -16.39 6.03
CA VAL A 63 -0.37 -16.17 4.76
C VAL A 63 0.81 -17.12 4.60
N ASP A 64 1.60 -17.34 5.65
CA ASP A 64 2.79 -18.21 5.59
C ASP A 64 2.44 -19.66 5.22
N GLU A 65 1.37 -20.19 5.81
CA GLU A 65 0.90 -21.56 5.53
C GLU A 65 0.28 -21.65 4.13
N VAL A 66 -0.43 -20.61 3.68
CA VAL A 66 -0.93 -20.52 2.30
C VAL A 66 0.23 -20.52 1.31
N GLU A 67 1.28 -19.72 1.55
CA GLU A 67 2.48 -19.70 0.70
C GLU A 67 3.16 -21.06 0.64
N LYS A 68 3.29 -21.75 1.77
CA LYS A 68 3.87 -23.09 1.83
C LYS A 68 3.10 -24.09 0.95
N ARG A 69 1.75 -24.05 1.00
CA ARG A 69 0.89 -24.93 0.19
C ARG A 69 0.90 -24.62 -1.30
N LEU A 70 1.06 -23.34 -1.67
CA LEU A 70 1.11 -22.92 -3.07
C LEU A 70 2.46 -23.18 -3.75
N LYS A 71 3.54 -23.29 -2.96
CA LYS A 71 4.90 -23.57 -3.45
C LYS A 71 5.22 -25.08 -3.55
N ALA A 72 4.32 -25.95 -3.08
CA ALA A 72 4.43 -27.41 -3.16
C ALA A 72 3.81 -27.94 -4.46
#